data_AF-A0A1A8JM35-F1
#
_entry.id   AF-A0A1A8JM35-F1
#
_cell.length_a   1.000
_cell.length_b   1.000
_cell.length_c   1.000
_cell.angle_alpha   90.00
_cell.angle_beta   90.00
_cell.angle_gamma   90.00
#
_symmetry.space_group_name_H-M   'P 1'
#
loop_
_entity.id
_entity.type
_entity.pdbx_description
1 polymer ?
#
loop_
_entity_poly.entity_id
_entity_poly.type
_entity_poly.pdbx_seq_one_letter_code
_entity_poly.pdbx_strand_id
1 'polypeptide(L)'
;KLLADLHVKLLRKIGKSVSADRWEKHLVKICQEVNAAWAWELEQKGYKELPVEGKTAILKHLCECQFDENIKFKTAVNDEDPDKMRLQPIGRDKDGQMYWFQLDQDDNVRVYVEEQDDLDGSSWKCIVRTRNDLAEVVALLKTQIDPALLKRDEELKNKTDQEDKEKGDIKKEDASDEDGKDTD
;
A
#
# COMPACT_ATOMS: atom_id res chain seq x y z
N LYS A 1 11.40 11.73 -16.37
CA LYS A 1 11.98 12.81 -15.53
C LYS A 1 11.66 12.60 -14.06
N LEU A 2 10.39 12.37 -13.71
CA LEU A 2 9.93 12.14 -12.33
C LEU A 2 10.73 11.10 -11.53
N LEU A 3 11.04 9.93 -12.11
CA LEU A 3 11.81 8.89 -11.41
C LEU A 3 13.26 9.30 -11.10
N ALA A 4 13.93 9.97 -12.05
CA ALA A 4 15.29 10.47 -11.83
C ALA A 4 15.31 11.55 -10.72
N ASP A 5 14.34 12.46 -10.73
CA ASP A 5 14.20 13.48 -9.69
C ASP A 5 13.95 12.85 -8.31
N LEU A 6 13.18 11.76 -8.26
CA LEU A 6 12.94 10.98 -7.04
C LEU A 6 14.23 10.31 -6.54
N HIS A 7 15.02 9.68 -7.43
CA HIS A 7 16.32 9.10 -7.06
C HIS A 7 17.25 10.14 -6.45
N VAL A 8 17.35 11.32 -7.09
CA VAL A 8 18.15 12.45 -6.56
C VAL A 8 17.66 12.89 -5.19
N LYS A 9 16.33 12.96 -4.98
CA LYS A 9 15.75 13.32 -3.69
C LYS A 9 16.11 12.30 -2.61
N LEU A 10 16.01 11.00 -2.90
CA LEU A 10 16.34 9.92 -1.96
C LEU A 10 17.83 9.93 -1.58
N LEU A 11 18.72 10.10 -2.56
CA LEU A 11 20.16 10.24 -2.32
C LEU A 11 20.50 11.41 -1.39
N ARG A 12 19.84 12.57 -1.59
CA ARG A 12 20.04 13.73 -0.71
C ARG A 12 19.51 13.50 0.70
N LYS A 13 18.43 12.71 0.85
CA LYS A 13 17.84 12.37 2.15
C LYS A 13 18.74 11.49 3.01
N ILE A 14 19.63 10.71 2.40
CA ILE A 14 20.69 9.94 3.08
C ILE A 14 22.04 10.70 3.11
N GLY A 15 22.02 12.02 2.92
CA GLY A 15 23.19 12.88 3.11
C GLY A 15 24.17 12.94 1.93
N LYS A 16 23.88 12.33 0.76
CA LYS A 16 24.74 12.47 -0.41
C LYS A 16 24.58 13.86 -1.04
N SER A 17 25.70 14.52 -1.34
CA SER A 17 25.71 15.77 -2.08
C SER A 17 25.61 15.53 -3.58
N VAL A 18 24.38 15.63 -4.10
CA VAL A 18 24.07 15.31 -5.51
C VAL A 18 23.75 16.57 -6.31
N SER A 19 24.61 16.91 -7.28
CA SER A 19 24.36 17.94 -8.29
C SER A 19 23.61 17.39 -9.50
N ALA A 20 22.96 18.27 -10.26
CA ALA A 20 22.14 17.89 -11.42
C ALA A 20 22.93 17.22 -12.55
N ASP A 21 24.25 17.42 -12.61
CA ASP A 21 25.17 16.86 -13.58
C ASP A 21 25.88 15.57 -13.10
N ARG A 22 25.82 15.22 -11.81
CA ARG A 22 26.58 14.09 -11.24
C ARG A 22 25.74 13.02 -10.56
N TRP A 23 24.42 13.11 -10.63
CA TRP A 23 23.54 12.13 -9.99
C TRP A 23 23.70 10.72 -10.56
N GLU A 24 23.90 10.56 -11.86
CA GLU A 24 24.12 9.24 -12.47
C GLU A 24 25.38 8.55 -11.91
N LYS A 25 26.45 9.30 -11.60
CA LYS A 25 27.65 8.74 -10.96
C LYS A 25 27.39 8.14 -9.58
N HIS A 26 26.40 8.65 -8.85
CA HIS A 26 25.98 8.07 -7.57
C HIS A 26 25.22 6.77 -7.80
N LEU A 27 24.36 6.74 -8.83
CA LEU A 27 23.63 5.53 -9.19
C LEU A 27 24.54 4.42 -9.69
N VAL A 28 25.63 4.74 -10.39
CA VAL A 28 26.64 3.75 -10.78
C VAL A 28 27.20 3.02 -9.57
N LYS A 29 27.56 3.74 -8.49
CA LYS A 29 28.07 3.12 -7.26
C LYS A 29 27.05 2.18 -6.62
N ILE A 30 25.78 2.60 -6.58
CA ILE A 30 24.69 1.74 -6.10
C ILE A 30 24.55 0.50 -6.98
N CYS A 31 24.57 0.66 -8.30
CA CYS A 31 24.52 -0.47 -9.21
C CYS A 31 25.72 -1.40 -9.05
N GLN A 32 26.91 -0.92 -8.66
CA GLN A 32 28.05 -1.81 -8.40
C GLN A 32 27.78 -2.77 -7.24
N GLU A 33 26.98 -2.36 -6.25
CA GLU A 33 26.58 -3.20 -5.11
C GLU A 33 25.42 -4.14 -5.46
N VAL A 34 24.51 -3.72 -6.34
CA VAL A 34 23.30 -4.48 -6.69
C VAL A 34 23.50 -5.41 -7.90
N ASN A 35 24.10 -4.90 -8.98
CA ASN A 35 24.31 -5.60 -10.25
C ASN A 35 25.36 -4.89 -11.13
N ALA A 36 26.54 -5.52 -11.27
CA ALA A 36 27.66 -4.95 -12.04
C ALA A 36 27.34 -4.70 -13.53
N ALA A 37 26.43 -5.47 -14.15
CA ALA A 37 26.03 -5.26 -15.54
C ALA A 37 25.23 -3.95 -15.70
N TRP A 38 24.35 -3.65 -14.76
CA TRP A 38 23.63 -2.37 -14.74
C TRP A 38 24.55 -1.19 -14.47
N ALA A 39 25.57 -1.36 -13.63
CA ALA A 39 26.56 -0.32 -13.40
C ALA A 39 27.28 0.05 -14.70
N TRP A 40 27.76 -0.97 -15.43
CA TRP A 40 28.41 -0.77 -16.72
C TRP A 40 27.47 -0.14 -17.75
N GLU A 41 26.24 -0.65 -17.88
CA GLU A 41 25.26 -0.09 -18.82
C GLU A 41 24.93 1.37 -18.54
N LEU A 42 24.79 1.72 -17.26
CA LEU A 42 24.57 3.09 -16.81
C LEU A 42 25.77 3.99 -17.14
N GLU A 43 27.01 3.51 -16.97
CA GLU A 43 28.22 4.26 -17.35
C GLU A 43 28.34 4.48 -18.86
N GLN A 44 27.98 3.48 -19.67
CA GLN A 44 28.15 3.54 -21.13
C GLN A 44 27.01 4.25 -21.85
N LYS A 45 25.78 4.01 -21.44
CA LYS A 45 24.57 4.46 -22.15
C LYS A 45 23.78 5.52 -21.38
N GLY A 46 24.08 5.73 -20.11
CA GLY A 46 23.37 6.67 -19.25
C GLY A 46 22.03 6.12 -18.75
N TYR A 47 21.40 6.86 -17.81
CA TYR A 47 20.21 6.38 -17.10
C TYR A 47 19.01 6.17 -18.01
N LYS A 48 18.90 6.94 -19.11
CA LYS A 48 17.77 6.85 -20.04
C LYS A 48 17.63 5.44 -20.61
N GLU A 49 18.74 4.82 -20.97
CA GLU A 49 18.79 3.50 -21.62
C GLU A 49 18.80 2.33 -20.63
N LEU A 50 18.92 2.60 -19.33
CA LEU A 50 18.86 1.54 -18.31
C LEU A 50 17.48 0.85 -18.33
N PRO A 51 17.42 -0.50 -18.29
CA PRO A 51 16.17 -1.24 -18.27
C PRO A 51 15.28 -0.84 -17.07
N VAL A 52 13.97 -1.06 -17.20
CA VAL A 52 12.99 -0.70 -16.15
C VAL A 52 13.28 -1.47 -14.86
N GLU A 53 13.73 -2.72 -14.99
CA GLU A 53 14.16 -3.59 -13.90
C GLU A 53 15.31 -2.94 -13.14
N GLY A 54 16.34 -2.45 -13.83
CA GLY A 54 17.48 -1.75 -13.22
C GLY A 54 17.06 -0.44 -12.56
N LYS A 55 16.21 0.35 -13.21
CA LYS A 55 15.67 1.60 -12.64
C LYS A 55 14.87 1.34 -11.36
N THR A 56 14.06 0.29 -11.35
CA THR A 56 13.21 -0.09 -10.21
C THR A 56 14.04 -0.68 -9.07
N ALA A 57 15.07 -1.47 -9.39
CA ALA A 57 15.99 -1.99 -8.39
C ALA A 57 16.77 -0.88 -7.68
N ILE A 58 17.24 0.14 -8.43
CA ILE A 58 17.86 1.34 -7.84
C ILE A 58 16.87 2.06 -6.91
N LEU A 59 15.62 2.24 -7.36
CA LEU A 59 14.59 2.88 -6.54
C LEU A 59 14.37 2.12 -5.23
N LYS A 60 14.19 0.79 -5.32
CA LYS A 60 14.00 -0.09 -4.16
C LYS A 60 15.16 0.04 -3.18
N HIS A 61 16.39 -0.10 -3.66
CA HIS A 61 17.58 0.02 -2.83
C HIS A 61 17.68 1.40 -2.14
N LEU A 62 17.44 2.49 -2.88
CA LEU A 62 17.43 3.84 -2.30
C LEU A 62 16.33 4.04 -1.25
N CYS A 63 15.18 3.40 -1.41
CA CYS A 63 14.11 3.38 -0.40
C CYS A 63 14.53 2.60 0.85
N GLU A 64 15.17 1.44 0.69
CA GLU A 64 15.71 0.62 1.79
C GLU A 64 16.75 1.42 2.60
N CYS A 65 17.69 2.10 1.92
CA CYS A 65 18.66 2.97 2.57
C CYS A 65 18.02 4.08 3.43
N GLN A 66 16.76 4.46 3.20
CA GLN A 66 16.11 5.45 4.06
C GLN A 66 15.92 4.93 5.49
N PHE A 67 15.69 3.62 5.67
CA PHE A 67 15.49 3.01 6.99
C PHE A 67 16.81 2.90 7.78
N ASP A 68 17.96 2.93 7.11
CA ASP A 68 19.26 2.79 7.75
C ASP A 68 20.04 4.11 7.86
N GLU A 69 20.09 4.90 6.77
CA GLU A 69 20.96 6.08 6.65
C GLU A 69 20.22 7.41 6.88
N ASN A 70 18.90 7.48 6.68
CA ASN A 70 18.13 8.71 6.90
C ASN A 70 17.61 8.77 8.34
N ILE A 71 18.44 9.30 9.25
CA ILE A 71 18.18 9.36 10.70
C ILE A 71 16.79 9.94 11.02
N LYS A 72 16.39 11.03 10.36
CA LYS A 72 15.09 11.67 10.62
C LYS A 72 13.91 10.76 10.26
N PHE A 73 14.01 10.08 9.12
CA PHE A 73 12.98 9.13 8.69
C PHE A 73 12.95 7.91 9.62
N LYS A 74 14.12 7.34 9.92
CA LYS A 74 14.26 6.20 10.83
C LYS A 74 13.63 6.47 12.21
N THR A 75 13.93 7.63 12.82
CA THR A 75 13.32 8.00 14.10
C THR A 75 11.81 8.08 13.99
N ALA A 76 11.27 8.76 12.98
CA ALA A 76 9.82 8.88 12.80
C ALA A 76 9.14 7.53 12.59
N VAL A 77 9.73 6.63 11.80
CA VAL A 77 9.19 5.28 11.56
C VAL A 77 9.22 4.42 12.82
N ASN A 78 10.27 4.52 13.64
CA ASN A 78 10.39 3.72 14.87
C ASN A 78 9.37 4.11 15.95
N ASP A 79 8.80 5.32 15.86
CA ASP A 79 7.75 5.79 16.77
C ASP A 79 6.35 5.30 16.36
N GLU A 80 6.21 4.73 15.16
CA GLU A 80 4.94 4.22 14.63
C GLU A 80 4.72 2.75 14.96
N ASP A 81 3.46 2.35 15.09
CA ASP A 81 3.07 0.96 15.28
C ASP A 81 3.27 0.17 13.97
N PRO A 82 4.11 -0.88 13.96
CA PRO A 82 4.37 -1.67 12.76
C PRO A 82 3.11 -2.23 12.11
N ASP A 83 2.09 -2.59 12.89
CA ASP A 83 0.88 -3.21 12.37
C ASP A 83 -0.04 -2.19 11.68
N LYS A 84 0.09 -0.91 12.04
CA LYS A 84 -0.62 0.20 11.38
C LYS A 84 0.04 0.66 10.09
N MET A 85 1.33 0.39 9.92
CA MET A 85 2.07 0.73 8.70
C MET A 85 1.97 -0.33 7.60
N ARG A 86 1.67 -1.57 7.97
CA ARG A 86 1.52 -2.67 7.01
C ARG A 86 0.13 -2.64 6.40
N LEU A 87 0.07 -2.79 5.08
CA LEU A 87 -1.17 -3.21 4.43
C LEU A 87 -1.57 -4.56 5.03
N GLN A 88 -2.86 -4.74 5.26
CA GLN A 88 -3.43 -6.03 5.65
C GLN A 88 -4.17 -6.62 4.45
N PRO A 89 -4.19 -7.95 4.29
CA PRO A 89 -5.05 -8.56 3.30
C PRO A 89 -6.51 -8.23 3.62
N ILE A 90 -7.32 -8.00 2.58
CA ILE A 90 -8.75 -7.72 2.73
C ILE A 90 -9.56 -8.97 3.09
N GLY A 91 -8.96 -10.14 2.94
CA GLY A 91 -9.56 -11.42 3.27
C GLY A 91 -8.88 -12.58 2.57
N ARG A 92 -9.46 -13.76 2.74
CA ARG A 92 -9.05 -14.99 2.06
C ARG A 92 -10.26 -15.70 1.48
N ASP A 93 -10.08 -16.44 0.39
CA ASP A 93 -11.13 -17.29 -0.15
C ASP A 93 -11.15 -18.68 0.51
N LYS A 94 -12.05 -19.54 0.03
CA LYS A 94 -12.23 -20.92 0.54
C LYS A 94 -11.01 -21.82 0.29
N ASP A 95 -10.17 -21.47 -0.69
CA ASP A 95 -9.00 -22.24 -1.07
C ASP A 95 -7.74 -21.70 -0.35
N GLY A 96 -7.90 -20.68 0.49
CA GLY A 96 -6.84 -20.11 1.33
C GLY A 96 -6.05 -18.97 0.66
N GLN A 97 -6.43 -18.58 -0.55
CA GLN A 97 -5.78 -17.49 -1.27
C GLN A 97 -6.04 -16.17 -0.55
N MET A 98 -4.99 -15.42 -0.21
CA MET A 98 -5.11 -14.09 0.41
C MET A 98 -5.28 -13.02 -0.66
N TYR A 99 -6.19 -12.07 -0.42
CA TYR A 99 -6.48 -10.97 -1.34
C TYR A 99 -5.99 -9.66 -0.77
N TRP A 100 -5.33 -8.87 -1.61
CA TRP A 100 -4.80 -7.55 -1.27
C TRP A 100 -5.44 -6.51 -2.20
N PHE A 101 -5.92 -5.41 -1.65
CA PHE A 101 -6.63 -4.37 -2.39
C PHE A 101 -5.87 -3.05 -2.36
N GLN A 102 -5.78 -2.39 -3.51
CA GLN A 102 -5.24 -1.04 -3.63
C GLN A 102 -6.20 -0.19 -4.47
N LEU A 103 -6.44 1.02 -3.98
CA LEU A 103 -7.14 2.08 -4.69
C LEU A 103 -6.28 3.33 -4.61
N ASP A 104 -5.96 3.93 -5.75
CA ASP A 104 -5.24 5.20 -5.79
C ASP A 104 -6.18 6.41 -5.84
N GLN A 105 -5.59 7.61 -5.86
CA GLN A 105 -6.34 8.88 -5.85
C GLN A 105 -7.11 9.15 -7.16
N ASP A 106 -6.77 8.43 -8.23
CA ASP A 106 -7.42 8.53 -9.54
C ASP A 106 -8.47 7.41 -9.74
N ASP A 107 -8.86 6.74 -8.65
CA ASP A 107 -9.76 5.59 -8.60
C ASP A 107 -9.30 4.37 -9.43
N ASN A 108 -7.99 4.22 -9.67
CA ASN A 108 -7.47 3.00 -10.27
C ASN A 108 -7.44 1.89 -9.22
N VAL A 109 -8.05 0.76 -9.57
CA VAL A 109 -8.14 -0.40 -8.69
C VAL A 109 -7.12 -1.47 -9.07
N ARG A 110 -6.49 -2.05 -8.04
CA ARG A 110 -5.69 -3.26 -8.17
C ARG A 110 -6.05 -4.26 -7.11
N VAL A 111 -6.17 -5.52 -7.51
CA VAL A 111 -6.28 -6.65 -6.57
C VAL A 111 -5.16 -7.62 -6.86
N TYR A 112 -4.52 -8.07 -5.79
CA TYR A 112 -3.45 -9.05 -5.82
C TYR A 112 -3.86 -10.28 -5.01
N VAL A 113 -3.31 -11.42 -5.39
CA VAL A 113 -3.47 -12.68 -4.68
C VAL A 113 -2.11 -13.26 -4.30
N GLU A 114 -2.05 -13.91 -3.14
CA GLU A 114 -0.86 -14.57 -2.60
C GLU A 114 -1.26 -15.89 -1.94
N GLU A 115 -0.50 -16.95 -2.16
CA GLU A 115 -0.68 -18.23 -1.48
C GLU A 115 -0.24 -18.09 -0.01
N GLN A 116 -0.93 -18.76 0.91
CA GLN A 116 -0.66 -18.56 2.34
C GLN A 116 0.73 -19.10 2.77
N ASP A 117 1.23 -20.10 2.06
CA ASP A 117 2.51 -20.78 2.29
C ASP A 117 3.63 -20.28 1.37
N ASP A 118 3.43 -19.16 0.68
CA ASP A 118 4.42 -18.53 -0.20
C ASP A 118 5.55 -17.87 0.59
N LEU A 119 6.54 -18.67 0.97
CA LEU A 119 7.70 -18.21 1.75
C LEU A 119 8.68 -17.36 0.94
N ASP A 120 8.68 -17.47 -0.40
CA ASP A 120 9.59 -16.76 -1.28
C ASP A 120 8.94 -15.57 -2.01
N GLY A 121 7.62 -15.37 -1.83
CA GLY A 121 6.84 -14.27 -2.38
C GLY A 121 6.61 -14.40 -3.89
N SER A 122 6.81 -15.58 -4.47
CA SER A 122 6.72 -15.81 -5.92
C SER A 122 5.30 -16.02 -6.44
N SER A 123 4.35 -16.38 -5.58
CA SER A 123 2.94 -16.57 -5.91
C SER A 123 2.20 -15.25 -6.13
N TRP A 124 2.79 -14.13 -5.70
CA TRP A 124 2.12 -12.84 -5.67
C TRP A 124 1.74 -12.35 -7.08
N LYS A 125 0.43 -12.22 -7.32
CA LYS A 125 -0.09 -11.97 -8.67
C LYS A 125 -1.17 -10.91 -8.68
N CYS A 126 -1.01 -9.92 -9.56
CA CYS A 126 -2.05 -8.93 -9.86
C CYS A 126 -3.12 -9.56 -10.76
N ILE A 127 -4.34 -9.71 -10.24
CA ILE A 127 -5.48 -10.33 -10.93
C ILE A 127 -6.53 -9.32 -11.40
N VAL A 128 -6.53 -8.10 -10.86
CA VAL A 128 -7.44 -7.02 -11.24
C VAL A 128 -6.62 -5.78 -11.56
N ARG A 129 -6.90 -5.16 -12.71
CA ARG A 129 -6.33 -3.86 -13.12
C ARG A 129 -7.39 -2.84 -13.50
N THR A 130 -8.64 -3.27 -13.68
CA THR A 130 -9.76 -2.42 -14.05
C THR A 130 -10.99 -2.70 -13.19
N ARG A 131 -11.96 -1.79 -13.20
CA ARG A 131 -13.26 -1.99 -12.52
C ARG A 131 -14.03 -3.18 -13.10
N ASN A 132 -13.85 -3.51 -14.38
CA ASN A 132 -14.51 -4.65 -15.00
C ASN A 132 -13.92 -5.96 -14.47
N ASP A 133 -12.58 -6.07 -14.42
CA ASP A 133 -11.91 -7.26 -13.86
C ASP A 133 -12.34 -7.46 -12.40
N LEU A 134 -12.50 -6.38 -11.63
CA LEU A 134 -12.99 -6.45 -10.25
C LEU A 134 -14.40 -7.05 -10.20
N ALA A 135 -15.31 -6.59 -11.05
CA ALA A 135 -16.67 -7.09 -11.10
C ALA A 135 -16.72 -8.60 -11.43
N GLU A 136 -15.89 -9.05 -12.36
CA GLU A 136 -15.75 -10.46 -12.73
C GLU A 136 -15.22 -11.31 -11.56
N VAL A 137 -14.15 -10.87 -10.90
CA VAL A 137 -13.57 -11.56 -9.73
C VAL A 137 -14.57 -11.63 -8.59
N VAL A 138 -15.29 -10.55 -8.29
CA VAL A 138 -16.32 -10.54 -7.24
C VAL A 138 -17.47 -11.47 -7.59
N ALA A 139 -17.92 -11.49 -8.85
CA ALA A 139 -18.97 -12.41 -9.28
C ALA A 139 -18.52 -13.87 -9.14
N LEU A 140 -17.29 -14.19 -9.53
CA LEU A 140 -16.70 -15.51 -9.40
C LEU A 140 -16.57 -15.94 -7.93
N LEU A 141 -16.09 -15.06 -7.05
CA LEU A 141 -15.96 -15.38 -5.62
C LEU A 141 -17.33 -15.64 -4.99
N LYS A 142 -18.36 -14.87 -5.36
CA LYS A 142 -19.73 -15.06 -4.86
C LYS A 142 -20.33 -16.42 -5.22
N THR A 143 -19.96 -17.03 -6.35
CA THR A 143 -20.46 -18.37 -6.70
C THR A 143 -19.85 -19.47 -5.83
N GLN A 144 -18.76 -19.18 -5.13
CA GLN A 144 -18.02 -20.13 -4.30
C GLN A 144 -18.38 -20.05 -2.82
N ILE A 145 -19.22 -19.09 -2.43
CA ILE A 145 -19.69 -18.93 -1.06
C ILE A 145 -20.86 -19.88 -0.82
N ASP A 146 -20.86 -20.57 0.32
CA ASP A 146 -22.03 -21.32 0.79
C ASP A 146 -23.22 -20.35 0.97
N PRO A 147 -24.36 -20.56 0.26
CA PRO A 147 -25.54 -19.70 0.41
C PRO A 147 -26.04 -19.55 1.85
N ALA A 148 -25.76 -20.51 2.74
CA ALA A 148 -26.11 -20.41 4.16
C ALA A 148 -25.24 -19.38 4.91
N LEU A 149 -23.98 -19.17 4.49
CA LEU A 149 -23.10 -18.17 5.08
C LEU A 149 -23.50 -16.75 4.66
N LEU A 150 -23.93 -16.57 3.40
CA LEU A 150 -24.44 -15.28 2.92
C LEU A 150 -25.64 -14.77 3.72
N LYS A 151 -26.60 -15.67 4.01
CA LYS A 151 -27.79 -15.33 4.82
C LYS A 151 -27.41 -14.91 6.23
N ARG A 152 -26.43 -15.59 6.84
CA ARG A 152 -25.97 -15.27 8.20
C ARG A 152 -25.28 -13.90 8.26
N ASP A 153 -24.47 -13.56 7.26
CA ASP A 153 -23.81 -12.25 7.18
C ASP A 153 -24.81 -11.11 6.94
N GLU A 154 -25.83 -11.32 6.10
CA GLU A 154 -26.92 -10.36 5.90
C GLU A 154 -27.74 -10.16 7.17
N GLU A 155 -28.06 -11.23 7.90
CA GLU A 155 -28.75 -11.17 9.20
C GLU A 155 -27.90 -10.45 10.26
N LEU A 156 -26.58 -10.65 10.28
CA LEU A 156 -25.68 -9.97 11.21
C LEU A 156 -25.57 -8.48 10.89
N LYS A 157 -25.38 -8.10 9.62
CA LYS A 157 -25.35 -6.68 9.21
C LYS A 157 -26.65 -5.95 9.55
N ASN A 158 -27.79 -6.57 9.28
CA ASN A 158 -29.09 -5.99 9.61
C ASN A 158 -29.27 -5.78 11.12
N LYS A 159 -28.69 -6.65 11.97
CA LYS A 159 -28.70 -6.47 13.43
C LYS A 159 -27.78 -5.34 13.87
N THR A 160 -26.57 -5.26 13.31
CA THR A 160 -25.62 -4.18 13.62
C THR A 160 -26.17 -2.81 13.20
N ASP A 161 -26.80 -2.72 12.02
CA ASP A 161 -27.44 -1.50 11.53
C ASP A 161 -28.67 -1.08 12.36
N GLN A 162 -29.35 -2.03 13.01
CA GLN A 162 -30.44 -1.76 13.95
C GLN A 162 -29.91 -1.28 15.31
N GLU A 163 -28.88 -1.92 15.85
CA GLU A 163 -28.25 -1.53 17.12
C GLU A 163 -27.59 -0.14 17.05
N ASP A 164 -26.98 0.22 15.91
CA ASP A 164 -26.39 1.54 15.71
C ASP A 164 -27.44 2.65 15.53
N LYS A 165 -28.62 2.32 14.99
CA LYS A 165 -29.78 3.24 14.94
C LYS A 165 -30.39 3.45 16.33
N GLU A 166 -30.58 2.39 17.11
CA GLU A 166 -31.09 2.50 18.49
C GLU A 166 -30.15 3.31 19.39
N LYS A 167 -28.83 3.12 19.30
CA LYS A 167 -27.85 3.97 20.03
C LYS A 167 -27.83 5.42 19.55
N GLY A 168 -28.15 5.68 18.29
CA GLY A 168 -28.25 7.03 17.72
C GLY A 168 -29.47 7.81 18.20
N ASP A 169 -30.59 7.12 18.44
CA ASP A 169 -31.84 7.73 18.94
C ASP A 169 -31.82 7.94 20.47
N ILE A 170 -31.23 7.02 21.25
CA ILE A 170 -31.05 7.20 22.71
C ILE A 170 -30.20 8.45 23.02
N LYS A 171 -29.25 8.80 22.15
CA LYS A 171 -28.38 9.97 22.33
C LYS A 171 -29.04 11.31 21.95
N LYS A 172 -30.21 11.29 21.30
CA LYS A 172 -30.97 12.51 20.94
C LYS A 172 -32.03 12.86 21.98
N GLU A 173 -32.55 11.90 22.74
CA GLU A 173 -33.55 12.17 23.78
C GLU A 173 -32.94 12.84 25.03
N ASP A 174 -31.69 12.51 25.39
CA ASP A 174 -30.99 13.10 26.56
C ASP A 174 -30.53 14.56 26.40
N ALA A 175 -30.71 15.19 25.23
CA ALA A 175 -30.27 16.57 24.96
C ALA A 175 -31.42 17.60 24.94
N SER A 176 -32.64 17.23 25.35
CA SER A 176 -33.84 18.07 25.17
C SER A 176 -34.54 18.55 26.45
N ASP A 177 -33.94 18.43 27.63
CA ASP A 177 -34.49 18.97 28.88
C ASP A 177 -33.41 19.64 29.75
N GLU A 178 -32.96 20.84 29.39
CA GLU A 178 -32.49 21.85 30.37
C GLU A 178 -32.36 23.22 29.68
N ASP A 179 -33.49 23.87 29.43
CA ASP A 179 -33.50 25.33 29.28
C ASP A 179 -34.85 25.87 29.76
N GLY A 180 -34.88 26.37 31.00
CA GLY A 180 -36.08 26.94 31.57
C GLY A 180 -36.01 27.18 33.07
N LYS A 181 -35.31 28.23 33.50
CA LYS A 181 -35.79 29.16 34.54
C LYS A 181 -34.90 30.39 34.69
N ASP A 182 -35.36 31.49 34.09
CA ASP A 182 -35.23 32.83 34.66
C ASP A 182 -35.89 32.87 36.05
N THR A 183 -35.32 33.65 36.99
CA THR A 183 -36.00 34.80 37.64
C THR A 183 -35.11 35.47 38.69
N ASP A 184 -35.06 36.80 38.56
CA ASP A 184 -34.79 37.91 39.54
C ASP A 184 -33.48 38.00 40.34
#